data_AF-A0AAP0PTJ5-F1
#
_entry.id   AF-A0AAP0PTJ5-F1
#
_cell.length_a   1.000
_cell.length_b   1.000
_cell.length_c   1.000
_cell.angle_alpha   90.00
_cell.angle_beta   90.00
_cell.angle_gamma   90.00
#
_symmetry.space_group_name_H-M   'P 1'
#
loop_
_entity.id
_entity.type
_entity.pdbx_description
1 polymer ?
#
loop_
_entity_poly.entity_id
_entity_poly.type
_entity_poly.pdbx_seq_one_letter_code
_entity_poly.pdbx_strand_id
1 'polypeptide(L)'
;MAYNASLPSVPPWLNKGDNAWQMTASTLVALQSMPGLVILYGSIVKKKWAVNSAFMALYAFAAVLICWVLLCYRMAFGDKLLPFWGKGAPALGQKFLIGQAKVPESTHYHANGTIETEMSEPLYPMASLVYFQFTFAAITMILLAGSVLGRMNIRAWMAFVPLWLIFSYTVGAFSLWGGGFLYHWGVIDFSGGYVIHLSSGVAGFTAAYWVGPRMKGDRERFPPNNVLLMLAGAGLLWMGWSGFNGGAPYSANIDASIAVLNTNICAATSLLVWTSLDVVYFNNPSVIGAVQGMMTGLVCITPGAGRGGAILGCNSYGDSFRQYSMVYYDDPPQEVYIATKGVFHTHAVAGLLGGLLTGLLAEPALCRLILPVKDSRGAFYGGEGRIQFLKQLVAALFVIAWNLVSTTLILLFIRLFIPLRMPEEQLMIGDDAVHGEEAYALWGDGEKYDATKHGWHVSSYSEETAPNNYVTNGATGVVVEGMVDSNGENGGDNGANTATKKKGKLGRVKVTRPGLGQTGSDPNSGLAVYYTGVYGWGYMIGCNDMYGVRVLHHIAGDSALA
;
A
#
# COMPACT_ATOMS: atom_id res chain seq x y z
N MET A 1 -25.92 -17.72 -26.25
CA MET A 1 -26.85 -18.79 -26.64
C MET A 1 -28.23 -18.17 -26.79
N ALA A 2 -28.91 -18.44 -27.91
CA ALA A 2 -29.86 -17.49 -28.52
C ALA A 2 -31.28 -17.43 -27.92
N TYR A 3 -31.70 -18.31 -27.00
CA TYR A 3 -33.11 -18.32 -26.55
C TYR A 3 -33.35 -18.77 -25.09
N ASN A 4 -32.44 -18.46 -24.15
CA ASN A 4 -32.73 -18.68 -22.73
C ASN A 4 -32.90 -17.34 -22.02
N ALA A 5 -34.12 -17.09 -21.50
CA ALA A 5 -34.41 -15.95 -20.64
C ALA A 5 -33.56 -15.98 -19.34
N SER A 6 -33.15 -17.18 -18.92
CA SER A 6 -32.17 -17.43 -17.86
C SER A 6 -30.88 -18.03 -18.44
N LEU A 7 -29.86 -17.20 -18.60
CA LEU A 7 -28.52 -17.70 -18.98
C LEU A 7 -27.99 -18.61 -17.86
N PRO A 8 -27.45 -19.80 -18.15
CA PRO A 8 -26.81 -20.66 -17.13
C PRO A 8 -25.66 -19.96 -16.37
N SER A 9 -25.07 -18.91 -16.97
CA SER A 9 -24.06 -18.05 -16.34
C SER A 9 -24.63 -17.05 -15.32
N VAL A 10 -25.96 -16.95 -15.21
CA VAL A 10 -26.68 -16.12 -14.24
C VAL A 10 -27.69 -17.01 -13.50
N PRO A 11 -27.21 -17.86 -12.56
CA PRO A 11 -28.09 -18.70 -11.79
C PRO A 11 -29.01 -17.87 -10.86
N PRO A 12 -30.13 -18.42 -10.37
CA PRO A 12 -31.12 -17.66 -9.59
C PRO A 12 -30.58 -17.02 -8.31
N TRP A 13 -29.54 -17.59 -7.69
CA TRP A 13 -28.89 -17.08 -6.48
C TRP A 13 -27.91 -15.92 -6.75
N LEU A 14 -27.54 -15.65 -8.01
CA LEU A 14 -26.52 -14.65 -8.34
C LEU A 14 -27.12 -13.25 -8.34
N ASN A 15 -26.67 -12.42 -7.40
CA ASN A 15 -26.86 -10.98 -7.46
C ASN A 15 -25.77 -10.35 -8.34
N LYS A 16 -26.19 -9.78 -9.48
CA LYS A 16 -25.27 -9.12 -10.42
C LYS A 16 -24.58 -7.90 -9.82
N GLY A 17 -25.28 -7.13 -8.98
CA GLY A 17 -24.75 -5.93 -8.32
C GLY A 17 -23.68 -6.29 -7.29
N ASP A 18 -23.95 -7.28 -6.44
CA ASP A 18 -22.99 -7.75 -5.44
C ASP A 18 -21.74 -8.33 -6.12
N ASN A 19 -21.90 -9.14 -7.16
CA ASN A 19 -20.78 -9.70 -7.90
C ASN A 19 -19.94 -8.61 -8.59
N ALA A 20 -20.60 -7.63 -9.24
CA ALA A 20 -19.92 -6.51 -9.89
C ALA A 20 -19.13 -5.66 -8.89
N TRP A 21 -19.74 -5.34 -7.74
CA TRP A 21 -19.06 -4.62 -6.67
C TRP A 21 -17.89 -5.42 -6.11
N GLN A 22 -18.06 -6.72 -5.84
CA GLN A 22 -16.99 -7.54 -5.26
C GLN A 22 -15.77 -7.66 -6.18
N MET A 23 -15.96 -7.85 -7.49
CA MET A 23 -14.85 -7.87 -8.45
C MET A 23 -14.15 -6.50 -8.56
N THR A 24 -14.93 -5.41 -8.51
CA THR A 24 -14.40 -4.04 -8.52
C THR A 24 -13.61 -3.77 -7.25
N ALA A 25 -14.17 -4.07 -6.08
CA ALA A 25 -13.53 -3.93 -4.78
C ALA A 25 -12.24 -4.75 -4.71
N SER A 26 -12.26 -6.00 -5.18
CA SER A 26 -11.05 -6.84 -5.28
C SER A 26 -9.96 -6.17 -6.12
N THR A 27 -10.33 -5.59 -7.27
CA THR A 27 -9.39 -4.89 -8.15
C THR A 27 -8.84 -3.63 -7.51
N LEU A 28 -9.67 -2.86 -6.80
CA LEU A 28 -9.23 -1.68 -6.04
C LEU A 28 -8.21 -2.05 -4.94
N VAL A 29 -8.44 -3.15 -4.22
CA VAL A 29 -7.47 -3.67 -3.24
C VAL A 29 -6.21 -4.19 -3.93
N ALA A 30 -6.35 -4.86 -5.08
CA ALA A 30 -5.21 -5.28 -5.88
C ALA A 30 -4.39 -4.07 -6.33
N LEU A 31 -5.01 -2.94 -6.71
CA LEU A 31 -4.32 -1.70 -7.06
C LEU A 31 -3.49 -1.11 -5.91
N GLN A 32 -3.92 -1.31 -4.67
CA GLN A 32 -3.13 -0.94 -3.49
C GLN A 32 -1.84 -1.76 -3.42
N SER A 33 -1.88 -3.05 -3.76
CA SER A 33 -0.69 -3.90 -3.84
C SER A 33 0.15 -3.59 -5.09
N MET A 34 -0.48 -3.73 -6.25
CA MET A 34 0.07 -3.60 -7.60
C MET A 34 -0.79 -2.58 -8.39
N PRO A 35 -0.35 -1.32 -8.63
CA PRO A 35 1.03 -0.85 -8.45
C PRO A 35 1.29 -0.03 -7.17
N GLY A 36 0.30 0.23 -6.31
CA GLY A 36 0.40 1.18 -5.19
C GLY A 36 1.62 1.00 -4.27
N LEU A 37 1.72 -0.14 -3.57
CA LEU A 37 2.81 -0.44 -2.66
C LEU A 37 4.14 -0.66 -3.37
N VAL A 38 4.14 -1.20 -4.59
CA VAL A 38 5.36 -1.32 -5.41
C VAL A 38 5.97 0.05 -5.66
N ILE A 39 5.15 1.02 -6.10
CA ILE A 39 5.59 2.39 -6.34
C ILE A 39 6.04 3.02 -5.02
N LEU A 40 5.24 2.88 -3.95
CA LEU A 40 5.56 3.49 -2.66
C LEU A 40 6.88 2.96 -2.10
N TYR A 41 7.09 1.65 -2.08
CA TYR A 41 8.30 1.04 -1.53
C TYR A 41 9.51 1.22 -2.42
N GLY A 42 9.34 1.16 -3.75
CA GLY A 42 10.42 1.47 -4.68
C GLY A 42 10.90 2.91 -4.56
N SER A 43 10.05 3.85 -4.09
CA SER A 43 10.38 5.28 -4.06
C SER A 43 10.76 5.83 -2.67
N ILE A 44 10.27 5.23 -1.58
CA ILE A 44 10.54 5.68 -0.21
C ILE A 44 11.92 5.26 0.32
N VAL A 45 12.56 4.29 -0.35
CA VAL A 45 13.90 3.81 -0.03
C VAL A 45 14.99 4.60 -0.78
N LYS A 46 16.26 4.42 -0.42
CA LYS A 46 17.38 4.97 -1.20
C LYS A 46 17.39 4.39 -2.63
N LYS A 47 17.94 5.13 -3.60
CA LYS A 47 18.06 4.71 -5.02
C LYS A 47 18.56 3.27 -5.16
N LYS A 48 19.61 2.92 -4.42
CA LYS A 48 20.25 1.60 -4.45
C LYS A 48 19.38 0.43 -3.95
N TRP A 49 18.15 0.69 -3.50
CA TRP A 49 17.24 -0.33 -2.97
C TRP A 49 15.88 -0.34 -3.68
N ALA A 50 15.71 0.48 -4.70
CA ALA A 50 14.42 0.70 -5.34
C ALA A 50 13.94 -0.56 -6.09
N VAL A 51 14.83 -1.19 -6.87
CA VAL A 51 14.52 -2.40 -7.65
C VAL A 51 14.20 -3.55 -6.70
N ASN A 52 15.06 -3.80 -5.72
CA ASN A 52 14.86 -4.89 -4.78
C ASN A 52 13.57 -4.72 -3.96
N SER A 53 13.24 -3.48 -3.55
CA SER A 53 12.01 -3.23 -2.80
C SER A 53 10.74 -3.44 -3.64
N ALA A 54 10.77 -2.99 -4.89
CA ALA A 54 9.69 -3.25 -5.86
C ALA A 54 9.54 -4.75 -6.14
N PHE A 55 10.66 -5.46 -6.34
CA PHE A 55 10.68 -6.89 -6.61
C PHE A 55 10.18 -7.72 -5.42
N MET A 56 10.53 -7.36 -4.18
CA MET A 56 10.01 -8.02 -2.97
C MET A 56 8.48 -7.97 -2.93
N ALA A 57 7.88 -6.84 -3.28
CA ALA A 57 6.43 -6.67 -3.34
C ALA A 57 5.79 -7.47 -4.50
N LEU A 58 6.38 -7.41 -5.70
CA LEU A 58 5.94 -8.18 -6.86
C LEU A 58 5.97 -9.69 -6.59
N TYR A 59 7.09 -10.18 -6.05
CA TYR A 59 7.25 -11.58 -5.68
C TYR A 59 6.19 -11.99 -4.64
N ALA A 60 6.00 -11.18 -3.59
CA ALA A 60 5.02 -11.48 -2.56
C ALA A 60 3.60 -11.60 -3.14
N PHE A 61 3.20 -10.68 -4.02
CA PHE A 61 1.90 -10.73 -4.69
C PHE A 61 1.71 -12.04 -5.48
N ALA A 62 2.69 -12.42 -6.30
CA ALA A 62 2.62 -13.62 -7.13
C ALA A 62 2.67 -14.92 -6.30
N ALA A 63 3.61 -15.01 -5.35
CA ALA A 63 3.77 -16.18 -4.49
C ALA A 63 2.54 -16.42 -3.60
N VAL A 64 1.96 -15.33 -3.06
CA VAL A 64 0.71 -15.42 -2.29
C VAL A 64 -0.40 -15.95 -3.15
N LEU A 65 -0.58 -15.48 -4.40
CA LEU A 65 -1.66 -15.96 -5.27
C LEU A 65 -1.61 -17.48 -5.46
N ILE A 66 -0.43 -18.01 -5.79
CA ILE A 66 -0.24 -19.44 -6.00
C ILE A 66 -0.48 -20.24 -4.72
N CYS A 67 0.10 -19.82 -3.59
CA CYS A 67 -0.11 -20.50 -2.31
C CYS A 67 -1.58 -20.41 -1.84
N TRP A 68 -2.24 -19.30 -2.15
CA TRP A 68 -3.63 -19.02 -1.81
C TRP A 68 -4.58 -20.00 -2.46
N VAL A 69 -4.47 -20.15 -3.78
CA VAL A 69 -5.35 -21.02 -4.56
C VAL A 69 -5.03 -22.51 -4.38
N LEU A 70 -3.78 -22.86 -4.05
CA LEU A 70 -3.40 -24.26 -3.81
C LEU A 70 -3.74 -24.76 -2.40
N LEU A 71 -3.74 -23.87 -1.40
CA LEU A 71 -3.85 -24.28 0.00
C LEU A 71 -4.51 -23.24 0.90
N CYS A 72 -4.02 -21.99 0.87
CA CYS A 72 -4.25 -21.05 1.98
C CYS A 72 -5.67 -20.49 2.04
N TYR A 73 -6.38 -20.38 0.92
CA TYR A 73 -7.80 -19.96 0.94
C TYR A 73 -8.63 -20.90 1.83
N ARG A 74 -8.47 -22.22 1.66
CA ARG A 74 -9.20 -23.22 2.47
C ARG A 74 -8.71 -23.27 3.91
N MET A 75 -7.45 -22.91 4.18
CA MET A 75 -6.96 -22.76 5.57
C MET A 75 -7.57 -21.53 6.27
N ALA A 76 -7.88 -20.47 5.52
CA ALA A 76 -8.42 -19.23 6.04
C ALA A 76 -9.96 -19.21 6.12
N PHE A 77 -10.66 -19.81 5.15
CA PHE A 77 -12.12 -19.72 4.98
C PHE A 77 -12.80 -21.07 4.69
N GLY A 78 -12.08 -22.18 4.85
CA GLY A 78 -12.60 -23.53 4.66
C GLY A 78 -13.00 -24.21 5.96
N ASP A 79 -12.89 -25.53 5.98
CA ASP A 79 -13.37 -26.35 7.10
C ASP A 79 -12.39 -26.28 8.28
N LYS A 80 -12.91 -26.37 9.50
CA LYS A 80 -12.10 -26.28 10.72
C LYS A 80 -11.12 -27.46 10.85
N LEU A 81 -9.84 -27.16 11.15
CA LEU A 81 -8.84 -28.13 11.60
C LEU A 81 -8.61 -28.02 13.11
N LEU A 82 -8.38 -26.81 13.59
CA LEU A 82 -8.25 -26.41 14.99
C LEU A 82 -9.19 -25.23 15.26
N PRO A 83 -9.55 -24.93 16.52
CA PRO A 83 -10.42 -23.79 16.84
C PRO A 83 -9.95 -22.43 16.30
N PHE A 84 -8.66 -22.30 15.98
CA PHE A 84 -8.02 -21.09 15.47
C PHE A 84 -7.43 -21.27 14.06
N TRP A 85 -7.59 -22.43 13.41
CA TRP A 85 -6.98 -22.69 12.10
C TRP A 85 -7.77 -23.66 11.22
N GLY A 86 -7.89 -23.37 9.92
CA GLY A 86 -8.61 -24.20 8.97
C GLY A 86 -7.75 -25.27 8.28
N LYS A 87 -8.43 -26.25 7.66
CA LYS A 87 -7.81 -27.34 6.90
C LYS A 87 -7.46 -26.89 5.48
N GLY A 88 -6.20 -27.06 5.09
CA GLY A 88 -5.75 -26.73 3.75
C GLY A 88 -6.27 -27.68 2.67
N ALA A 89 -6.69 -27.11 1.55
CA ALA A 89 -7.10 -27.83 0.34
C ALA A 89 -7.04 -26.90 -0.89
N PRO A 90 -6.96 -27.45 -2.12
CA PRO A 90 -7.01 -26.64 -3.33
C PRO A 90 -8.35 -25.92 -3.53
N ALA A 91 -8.29 -24.65 -3.94
CA ALA A 91 -9.41 -23.78 -4.27
C ALA A 91 -9.52 -23.49 -5.78
N LEU A 92 -8.90 -24.30 -6.64
CA LEU A 92 -8.87 -24.13 -8.10
C LEU A 92 -9.90 -24.98 -8.87
N GLY A 93 -10.60 -25.88 -8.19
CA GLY A 93 -11.55 -26.77 -8.83
C GLY A 93 -12.69 -25.98 -9.48
N GLN A 94 -12.96 -26.19 -10.77
CA GLN A 94 -14.01 -25.46 -11.49
C GLN A 94 -15.37 -25.59 -10.82
N LYS A 95 -15.72 -26.80 -10.34
CA LYS A 95 -16.96 -27.06 -9.59
C LYS A 95 -17.04 -26.23 -8.29
N PHE A 96 -15.90 -26.01 -7.65
CA PHE A 96 -15.81 -25.18 -6.45
C PHE A 96 -15.99 -23.69 -6.81
N LEU A 97 -15.28 -23.22 -7.83
CA LEU A 97 -15.22 -21.81 -8.21
C LEU A 97 -16.52 -21.23 -8.79
N ILE A 98 -17.30 -22.03 -9.53
CA ILE A 98 -18.55 -21.57 -10.15
C ILE A 98 -19.76 -21.61 -9.20
N GLY A 99 -19.66 -22.35 -8.08
CA GLY A 99 -20.71 -22.43 -7.08
C GLY A 99 -20.89 -21.10 -6.34
N GLN A 100 -22.04 -20.93 -5.69
CA GLN A 100 -22.27 -19.80 -4.78
C GLN A 100 -21.19 -19.77 -3.69
N ALA A 101 -20.74 -18.57 -3.33
CA ALA A 101 -19.77 -18.37 -2.28
C ALA A 101 -20.29 -18.88 -0.92
N LYS A 102 -19.44 -19.59 -0.15
CA LYS A 102 -19.78 -20.11 1.18
C LYS A 102 -18.57 -20.01 2.10
N VAL A 103 -18.80 -19.64 3.37
CA VAL A 103 -17.82 -19.72 4.46
C VAL A 103 -18.32 -20.74 5.47
N PRO A 104 -17.92 -22.03 5.38
CA PRO A 104 -18.60 -23.13 6.07
C PRO A 104 -18.66 -22.99 7.59
N GLU A 105 -17.60 -22.49 8.23
CA GLU A 105 -17.52 -22.39 9.69
C GLU A 105 -18.12 -21.07 10.22
N SER A 106 -18.75 -20.25 9.38
CA SER A 106 -19.35 -18.98 9.83
C SER A 106 -20.70 -19.14 10.54
N THR A 107 -21.34 -20.30 10.48
CA THR A 107 -22.63 -20.55 11.16
C THR A 107 -22.45 -20.45 12.68
N HIS A 108 -23.32 -19.67 13.32
CA HIS A 108 -23.33 -19.50 14.77
C HIS A 108 -24.49 -20.26 15.40
N TYR A 109 -24.24 -20.91 16.53
CA TYR A 109 -25.20 -21.74 17.23
C TYR A 109 -25.39 -21.24 18.66
N HIS A 110 -26.65 -21.21 19.10
CA HIS A 110 -27.00 -21.03 20.49
C HIS A 110 -26.59 -22.24 21.35
N ALA A 111 -26.52 -22.07 22.67
CA ALA A 111 -26.17 -23.15 23.61
C ALA A 111 -27.11 -24.37 23.56
N ASN A 112 -28.33 -24.20 23.06
CA ASN A 112 -29.32 -25.25 22.85
C ASN A 112 -29.18 -26.00 21.51
N GLY A 113 -28.17 -25.65 20.70
CA GLY A 113 -27.90 -26.26 19.38
C GLY A 113 -28.71 -25.68 18.22
N THR A 114 -29.58 -24.69 18.45
CA THR A 114 -30.29 -23.98 17.38
C THR A 114 -29.40 -22.94 16.70
N ILE A 115 -29.65 -22.67 15.42
CA ILE A 115 -28.88 -21.70 14.64
C ILE A 115 -29.23 -20.27 15.11
N GLU A 116 -28.23 -19.54 15.60
CA GLU A 116 -28.35 -18.11 15.92
C GLU A 116 -28.21 -17.26 14.66
N THR A 117 -27.20 -17.58 13.86
CA THR A 117 -26.84 -16.88 12.62
C THR A 117 -26.45 -17.88 11.55
N GLU A 118 -27.08 -17.74 10.39
CA GLU A 118 -26.88 -18.61 9.24
C GLU A 118 -25.45 -18.49 8.67
N MET A 119 -25.07 -19.50 7.88
CA MET A 119 -23.83 -19.49 7.14
C MET A 119 -23.74 -18.25 6.24
N SER A 120 -22.57 -17.64 6.17
CA SER A 120 -22.28 -16.60 5.19
C SER A 120 -22.26 -17.20 3.78
N GLU A 121 -23.30 -16.89 3.01
CA GLU A 121 -23.46 -17.30 1.62
C GLU A 121 -23.62 -16.10 0.69
N PRO A 122 -22.55 -15.32 0.41
CA PRO A 122 -22.64 -14.17 -0.49
C PRO A 122 -23.24 -14.56 -1.84
N LEU A 123 -24.05 -13.65 -2.41
CA LEU A 123 -24.83 -13.89 -3.63
C LEU A 123 -23.98 -13.74 -4.90
N TYR A 124 -22.76 -14.28 -4.89
CA TYR A 124 -21.83 -14.28 -6.01
C TYR A 124 -20.97 -15.56 -6.02
N PRO A 125 -20.24 -15.88 -7.11
CA PRO A 125 -19.50 -17.12 -7.21
C PRO A 125 -18.32 -17.19 -6.24
N MET A 126 -17.95 -18.40 -5.80
CA MET A 126 -16.76 -18.67 -4.99
C MET A 126 -15.49 -18.04 -5.58
N ALA A 127 -15.37 -17.99 -6.91
CA ALA A 127 -14.24 -17.33 -7.59
C ALA A 127 -14.04 -15.87 -7.16
N SER A 128 -15.14 -15.11 -7.01
CA SER A 128 -15.09 -13.71 -6.57
C SER A 128 -14.65 -13.61 -5.11
N LEU A 129 -15.09 -14.52 -4.23
CA LEU A 129 -14.64 -14.55 -2.83
C LEU A 129 -13.16 -14.93 -2.71
N VAL A 130 -12.73 -15.95 -3.45
CA VAL A 130 -11.34 -16.41 -3.46
C VAL A 130 -10.40 -15.30 -3.91
N TYR A 131 -10.77 -14.57 -4.96
CA TYR A 131 -9.97 -13.46 -5.48
C TYR A 131 -9.98 -12.26 -4.54
N PHE A 132 -11.13 -11.89 -3.95
CA PHE A 132 -11.18 -10.79 -2.98
C PHE A 132 -10.28 -11.06 -1.76
N GLN A 133 -10.37 -12.26 -1.18
CA GLN A 133 -9.57 -12.57 0.00
C GLN A 133 -8.07 -12.78 -0.33
N PHE A 134 -7.76 -13.17 -1.57
CA PHE A 134 -6.38 -13.16 -2.06
C PHE A 134 -5.76 -11.77 -1.96
N THR A 135 -6.47 -10.71 -2.35
CA THR A 135 -5.87 -9.37 -2.39
C THR A 135 -5.58 -8.84 -0.98
N PHE A 136 -6.37 -9.22 0.03
CA PHE A 136 -6.04 -9.02 1.45
C PHE A 136 -4.84 -9.82 1.93
N ALA A 137 -4.72 -11.09 1.53
CA ALA A 137 -3.55 -11.88 1.86
C ALA A 137 -2.27 -11.29 1.25
N ALA A 138 -2.34 -10.87 -0.02
CA ALA A 138 -1.22 -10.32 -0.77
C ALA A 138 -0.76 -8.97 -0.18
N ILE A 139 -1.69 -8.04 0.06
CA ILE A 139 -1.34 -6.74 0.62
C ILE A 139 -0.71 -6.88 2.01
N THR A 140 -1.18 -7.83 2.84
CA THR A 140 -0.60 -8.07 4.18
C THR A 140 0.86 -8.47 4.11
N MET A 141 1.21 -9.37 3.20
CA MET A 141 2.60 -9.79 2.99
C MET A 141 3.47 -8.65 2.49
N ILE A 142 2.94 -7.82 1.59
CA ILE A 142 3.67 -6.65 1.08
C ILE A 142 3.88 -5.65 2.23
N LEU A 143 2.87 -5.34 3.04
CA LEU A 143 2.99 -4.43 4.18
C LEU A 143 4.11 -4.84 5.15
N LEU A 144 4.22 -6.13 5.42
CA LEU A 144 5.30 -6.69 6.25
C LEU A 144 6.68 -6.41 5.64
N ALA A 145 6.82 -6.54 4.31
CA ALA A 145 8.07 -6.29 3.58
C ALA A 145 8.66 -4.91 3.89
N GLY A 146 7.81 -3.90 4.07
CA GLY A 146 8.20 -2.53 4.42
C GLY A 146 9.11 -2.44 5.65
N SER A 147 8.98 -3.38 6.60
CA SER A 147 9.83 -3.44 7.79
C SER A 147 11.23 -3.96 7.51
N VAL A 148 11.44 -4.71 6.43
CA VAL A 148 12.67 -5.47 6.13
C VAL A 148 13.40 -5.00 4.87
N LEU A 149 12.87 -3.97 4.18
CA LEU A 149 13.48 -3.39 2.99
C LEU A 149 14.92 -2.93 3.19
N GLY A 150 15.72 -3.10 2.13
CA GLY A 150 17.10 -2.66 2.01
C GLY A 150 18.11 -3.42 2.87
N ARG A 151 17.77 -4.62 3.35
CA ARG A 151 18.72 -5.45 4.12
C ARG A 151 18.44 -6.94 4.19
N MET A 152 17.17 -7.36 4.07
CA MET A 152 16.83 -8.77 4.10
C MET A 152 17.32 -9.47 2.83
N ASN A 153 17.88 -10.66 2.99
CA ASN A 153 18.27 -11.50 1.87
C ASN A 153 17.05 -11.87 1.03
N ILE A 154 17.09 -11.65 -0.28
CA ILE A 154 15.94 -11.90 -1.16
C ILE A 154 15.52 -13.38 -1.17
N ARG A 155 16.47 -14.31 -1.06
CA ARG A 155 16.15 -15.75 -0.96
C ARG A 155 15.45 -16.09 0.35
N ALA A 156 15.86 -15.44 1.45
CA ALA A 156 15.18 -15.59 2.73
C ALA A 156 13.77 -15.00 2.66
N TRP A 157 13.58 -13.86 1.98
CA TRP A 157 12.26 -13.29 1.72
C TRP A 157 11.38 -14.27 0.92
N MET A 158 11.93 -14.87 -0.13
CA MET A 158 11.21 -15.83 -0.96
C MET A 158 10.74 -17.06 -0.18
N ALA A 159 11.54 -17.56 0.77
CA ALA A 159 11.10 -18.63 1.67
C ALA A 159 10.10 -18.12 2.72
N PHE A 160 10.28 -16.90 3.21
CA PHE A 160 9.46 -16.31 4.27
C PHE A 160 8.01 -16.08 3.84
N VAL A 161 7.76 -15.57 2.63
CA VAL A 161 6.40 -15.26 2.16
C VAL A 161 5.43 -16.46 2.26
N PRO A 162 5.70 -17.64 1.63
CA PRO A 162 4.78 -18.77 1.70
C PRO A 162 4.66 -19.33 3.13
N LEU A 163 5.75 -19.39 3.89
CA LEU A 163 5.73 -19.89 5.27
C LEU A 163 4.88 -19.00 6.18
N TRP A 164 5.05 -17.68 6.10
CA TRP A 164 4.30 -16.75 6.93
C TRP A 164 2.82 -16.69 6.53
N LEU A 165 2.51 -16.76 5.24
CA LEU A 165 1.14 -16.90 4.77
C LEU A 165 0.45 -18.12 5.38
N ILE A 166 1.12 -19.29 5.32
CA ILE A 166 0.58 -20.55 5.84
C ILE A 166 0.44 -20.53 7.36
N PHE A 167 1.49 -20.18 8.11
CA PHE A 167 1.53 -20.38 9.56
C PHE A 167 1.10 -19.17 10.39
N SER A 168 1.01 -17.97 9.80
CA SER A 168 0.57 -16.76 10.50
C SER A 168 -0.72 -16.19 9.92
N TYR A 169 -0.72 -15.81 8.64
CA TYR A 169 -1.86 -15.11 8.04
C TYR A 169 -3.15 -15.94 8.09
N THR A 170 -3.09 -17.21 7.66
CA THR A 170 -4.31 -18.06 7.65
C THR A 170 -4.84 -18.35 9.04
N VAL A 171 -3.99 -18.38 10.07
CA VAL A 171 -4.42 -18.51 11.48
C VAL A 171 -5.20 -17.27 11.91
N GLY A 172 -4.67 -16.08 11.63
CA GLY A 172 -5.35 -14.81 11.92
C GLY A 172 -6.69 -14.71 11.18
N ALA A 173 -6.68 -14.95 9.87
CA ALA A 173 -7.87 -14.89 9.01
C ALA A 173 -8.93 -15.92 9.43
N PHE A 174 -8.55 -17.17 9.70
CA PHE A 174 -9.51 -18.18 10.17
C PHE A 174 -10.09 -17.79 11.54
N SER A 175 -9.23 -17.39 12.48
CA SER A 175 -9.64 -17.02 13.84
C SER A 175 -10.67 -15.89 13.87
N LEU A 176 -10.50 -14.87 13.03
CA LEU A 176 -11.29 -13.63 13.05
C LEU A 176 -12.38 -13.54 11.98
N TRP A 177 -12.23 -14.21 10.84
CA TRP A 177 -13.15 -14.09 9.69
C TRP A 177 -13.69 -15.43 9.18
N GLY A 178 -12.88 -16.47 9.24
CA GLY A 178 -13.19 -17.77 8.65
C GLY A 178 -14.08 -18.69 9.48
N GLY A 179 -14.58 -18.24 10.65
CA GLY A 179 -15.34 -19.10 11.57
C GLY A 179 -14.51 -19.72 12.70
N GLY A 180 -13.39 -19.09 13.08
CA GLY A 180 -12.63 -19.50 14.25
C GLY A 180 -13.19 -18.97 15.57
N PHE A 181 -12.47 -19.22 16.65
CA PHE A 181 -12.95 -18.91 18.00
C PHE A 181 -13.19 -17.42 18.26
N LEU A 182 -12.38 -16.50 17.69
CA LEU A 182 -12.59 -15.05 17.87
C LEU A 182 -13.80 -14.55 17.09
N TYR A 183 -14.01 -15.09 15.89
CA TYR A 183 -15.20 -14.85 15.09
C TYR A 183 -16.46 -15.23 15.88
N HIS A 184 -16.52 -16.46 16.41
CA HIS A 184 -17.67 -16.92 17.19
C HIS A 184 -17.84 -16.21 18.54
N TRP A 185 -16.74 -15.70 19.12
CA TRP A 185 -16.80 -14.89 20.33
C TRP A 185 -17.36 -13.48 20.07
N GLY A 186 -17.48 -13.06 18.81
CA GLY A 186 -18.04 -11.78 18.40
C GLY A 186 -17.03 -10.64 18.45
N VAL A 187 -15.75 -10.92 18.16
CA VAL A 187 -14.75 -9.88 17.93
C VAL A 187 -15.08 -9.17 16.62
N ILE A 188 -15.01 -7.84 16.63
CA ILE A 188 -15.26 -7.01 15.46
C ILE A 188 -13.92 -6.67 14.82
N ASP A 189 -13.65 -7.26 13.66
CA ASP A 189 -12.57 -6.83 12.77
C ASP A 189 -13.12 -6.68 11.35
N PHE A 190 -13.68 -5.50 11.06
CA PHE A 190 -14.51 -5.27 9.88
C PHE A 190 -13.81 -5.58 8.56
N SER A 191 -12.62 -5.01 8.32
CA SER A 191 -11.85 -5.23 7.09
C SER A 191 -10.36 -5.51 7.33
N GLY A 192 -9.90 -5.71 8.58
CA GLY A 192 -8.55 -6.24 8.84
C GLY A 192 -7.65 -5.34 9.67
N GLY A 193 -8.19 -4.62 10.64
CA GLY A 193 -7.39 -3.94 11.66
C GLY A 193 -6.47 -4.92 12.39
N TYR A 194 -6.95 -6.13 12.70
CA TYR A 194 -6.15 -7.16 13.36
C TYR A 194 -5.52 -8.14 12.37
N VAL A 195 -6.31 -8.73 11.47
CA VAL A 195 -5.81 -9.75 10.52
C VAL A 195 -4.72 -9.21 9.60
N ILE A 196 -4.84 -7.95 9.17
CA ILE A 196 -3.93 -7.34 8.19
C ILE A 196 -2.93 -6.43 8.91
N HIS A 197 -3.40 -5.37 9.56
CA HIS A 197 -2.51 -4.29 10.01
C HIS A 197 -1.76 -4.60 11.31
N LEU A 198 -2.45 -5.03 12.36
CA LEU A 198 -1.78 -5.43 13.61
C LEU A 198 -0.84 -6.61 13.36
N SER A 199 -1.32 -7.61 12.62
CA SER A 199 -0.56 -8.81 12.24
C SER A 199 0.72 -8.47 11.47
N SER A 200 0.62 -7.78 10.34
CA SER A 200 1.80 -7.41 9.53
C SER A 200 2.73 -6.44 10.24
N GLY A 201 2.21 -5.51 11.05
CA GLY A 201 3.02 -4.55 11.79
C GLY A 201 3.85 -5.21 12.90
N VAL A 202 3.24 -6.11 13.68
CA VAL A 202 3.95 -6.88 14.74
C VAL A 202 4.92 -7.88 14.13
N ALA A 203 4.51 -8.59 13.08
CA ALA A 203 5.39 -9.51 12.37
C ALA A 203 6.56 -8.77 11.70
N GLY A 204 6.32 -7.58 11.12
CA GLY A 204 7.36 -6.74 10.54
C GLY A 204 8.38 -6.27 11.58
N PHE A 205 7.92 -5.84 12.76
CA PHE A 205 8.80 -5.52 13.89
C PHE A 205 9.63 -6.72 14.34
N THR A 206 8.98 -7.89 14.50
CA THR A 206 9.64 -9.14 14.88
C THR A 206 10.65 -9.57 13.83
N ALA A 207 10.32 -9.44 12.55
CA ALA A 207 11.21 -9.79 11.45
C ALA A 207 12.43 -8.90 11.39
N ALA A 208 12.26 -7.60 11.61
CA ALA A 208 13.36 -6.66 11.67
C ALA A 208 14.31 -6.94 12.85
N TYR A 209 13.80 -7.42 13.98
CA TYR A 209 14.63 -7.84 15.11
C TYR A 209 15.54 -9.00 14.72
N TRP A 210 15.00 -10.05 14.10
CA TRP A 210 15.77 -11.23 13.70
C TRP A 210 16.69 -11.01 12.49
N VAL A 211 16.29 -10.18 11.53
CA VAL A 211 17.13 -9.80 10.38
C VAL A 211 18.25 -8.86 10.83
N GLY A 212 18.01 -8.01 11.82
CA GLY A 212 18.97 -7.04 12.32
C GLY A 212 18.93 -5.68 11.61
N PRO A 213 19.78 -4.74 12.03
CA PRO A 213 19.71 -3.34 11.62
C PRO A 213 20.23 -3.10 10.20
N ARG A 214 19.80 -1.97 9.60
CA ARG A 214 20.42 -1.41 8.40
C ARG A 214 21.87 -0.96 8.69
N MET A 215 22.65 -0.77 7.64
CA MET A 215 23.98 -0.14 7.75
C MET A 215 23.90 1.19 8.49
N LYS A 216 24.94 1.54 9.27
CA LYS A 216 24.97 2.78 10.05
C LYS A 216 24.75 4.03 9.18
N GLY A 217 25.45 4.13 8.04
CA GLY A 217 25.27 5.24 7.09
C GLY A 217 23.89 5.28 6.40
N ASP A 218 23.18 4.15 6.34
CA ASP A 218 21.79 4.11 5.89
C ASP A 218 20.82 4.53 7.00
N ARG A 219 21.17 4.37 8.28
CA ARG A 219 20.34 4.79 9.42
C ARG A 219 20.42 6.30 9.68
N GLU A 220 21.61 6.89 9.55
CA GLU A 220 21.83 8.32 9.80
C GLU A 220 21.19 9.21 8.73
N ARG A 221 21.12 8.75 7.48
CA ARG A 221 20.53 9.50 6.37
C ARG A 221 19.82 8.56 5.40
N PHE A 222 18.49 8.52 5.44
CA PHE A 222 17.65 7.66 4.57
C PHE A 222 16.62 8.48 3.77
N PRO A 223 17.05 9.35 2.84
CA PRO A 223 16.12 10.11 2.02
C PRO A 223 15.40 9.20 1.01
N PRO A 224 14.11 9.45 0.73
CA PRO A 224 13.41 8.80 -0.37
C PRO A 224 14.05 9.20 -1.70
N ASN A 225 14.09 8.27 -2.65
CA ASN A 225 14.64 8.55 -3.98
C ASN A 225 13.71 9.39 -4.86
N ASN A 226 12.38 9.29 -4.67
CA ASN A 226 11.41 10.05 -5.44
C ASN A 226 10.11 10.30 -4.66
N VAL A 227 9.98 11.50 -4.09
CA VAL A 227 8.80 11.89 -3.28
C VAL A 227 7.52 11.97 -4.11
N LEU A 228 7.60 12.31 -5.41
CA LEU A 228 6.42 12.42 -6.27
C LEU A 228 5.84 11.04 -6.61
N LEU A 229 6.70 10.06 -6.89
CA LEU A 229 6.26 8.68 -7.06
C LEU A 229 5.71 8.11 -5.75
N MET A 230 6.33 8.43 -4.61
CA MET A 230 5.81 8.06 -3.30
C MET A 230 4.36 8.57 -3.11
N LEU A 231 4.08 9.82 -3.51
CA LEU A 231 2.72 10.38 -3.49
C LEU A 231 1.76 9.68 -4.45
N ALA A 232 2.20 9.29 -5.65
CA ALA A 232 1.38 8.52 -6.57
C ALA A 232 0.98 7.15 -5.98
N GLY A 233 1.94 6.44 -5.38
CA GLY A 233 1.68 5.19 -4.67
C GLY A 233 0.73 5.38 -3.48
N ALA A 234 0.93 6.44 -2.69
CA ALA A 234 0.04 6.81 -1.58
C ALA A 234 -1.39 7.13 -2.05
N GLY A 235 -1.55 7.83 -3.17
CA GLY A 235 -2.87 8.12 -3.76
C GLY A 235 -3.62 6.86 -4.19
N LEU A 236 -2.91 5.88 -4.78
CA LEU A 236 -3.48 4.58 -5.12
C LEU A 236 -3.90 3.80 -3.87
N LEU A 237 -3.12 3.88 -2.79
CA LEU A 237 -3.47 3.29 -1.50
C LEU A 237 -4.77 3.87 -0.95
N TRP A 238 -4.91 5.20 -0.95
CA TRP A 238 -6.13 5.85 -0.48
C TRP A 238 -7.33 5.42 -1.33
N MET A 239 -7.27 5.59 -2.65
CA MET A 239 -8.41 5.29 -3.50
C MET A 239 -8.80 3.81 -3.45
N GLY A 240 -7.81 2.92 -3.45
CA GLY A 240 -8.03 1.48 -3.35
C GLY A 240 -8.66 1.05 -2.02
N TRP A 241 -8.50 1.83 -0.95
CA TRP A 241 -9.09 1.54 0.36
C TRP A 241 -10.63 1.58 0.34
N SER A 242 -11.23 2.22 -0.67
CA SER A 242 -12.67 2.14 -0.91
C SER A 242 -13.12 0.72 -1.24
N GLY A 243 -12.31 -0.05 -1.98
CA GLY A 243 -12.54 -1.48 -2.19
C GLY A 243 -12.21 -2.31 -0.95
N PHE A 244 -11.18 -1.91 -0.20
CA PHE A 244 -10.75 -2.59 1.02
C PHE A 244 -11.84 -2.58 2.10
N ASN A 245 -12.32 -1.40 2.48
CA ASN A 245 -13.36 -1.29 3.50
C ASN A 245 -14.75 -1.50 2.91
N GLY A 246 -15.03 -0.97 1.71
CA GLY A 246 -16.35 -1.09 1.09
C GLY A 246 -16.68 -2.49 0.55
N GLY A 247 -15.68 -3.34 0.28
CA GLY A 247 -15.87 -4.72 -0.16
C GLY A 247 -16.03 -5.73 0.99
N ALA A 248 -15.70 -5.35 2.22
CA ALA A 248 -15.74 -6.23 3.38
C ALA A 248 -17.15 -6.74 3.77
N PRO A 249 -18.25 -5.98 3.54
CA PRO A 249 -19.62 -6.49 3.73
C PRO A 249 -20.07 -7.59 2.76
N TYR A 250 -19.24 -7.99 1.79
CA TYR A 250 -19.55 -8.98 0.76
C TYR A 250 -20.83 -8.69 -0.05
N SER A 251 -21.27 -7.43 -0.12
CA SER A 251 -22.45 -7.03 -0.87
C SER A 251 -22.47 -5.52 -1.09
N ALA A 252 -23.18 -5.09 -2.13
CA ALA A 252 -23.40 -3.68 -2.44
C ALA A 252 -24.59 -3.15 -1.61
N ASN A 253 -24.36 -2.99 -0.31
CA ASN A 253 -25.41 -2.65 0.66
C ASN A 253 -25.19 -1.28 1.34
N ILE A 254 -26.08 -0.95 2.28
CA ILE A 254 -26.04 0.32 3.05
C ILE A 254 -24.72 0.47 3.84
N ASP A 255 -24.20 -0.63 4.38
CA ASP A 255 -22.98 -0.65 5.17
C ASP A 255 -21.73 -0.40 4.32
N ALA A 256 -21.66 -0.97 3.12
CA ALA A 256 -20.57 -0.72 2.18
C ALA A 256 -20.42 0.79 1.88
N SER A 257 -21.54 1.48 1.68
CA SER A 257 -21.54 2.93 1.39
C SER A 257 -21.07 3.75 2.60
N ILE A 258 -21.53 3.42 3.81
CA ILE A 258 -21.10 4.06 5.05
C ILE A 258 -19.60 3.81 5.30
N ALA A 259 -19.14 2.57 5.09
CA ALA A 259 -17.74 2.20 5.27
C ALA A 259 -16.81 3.00 4.35
N VAL A 260 -17.17 3.18 3.07
CA VAL A 260 -16.39 3.99 2.12
C VAL A 260 -16.34 5.46 2.57
N LEU A 261 -17.46 6.03 3.00
CA LEU A 261 -17.51 7.41 3.47
C LEU A 261 -16.64 7.63 4.72
N ASN A 262 -16.81 6.76 5.73
CA ASN A 262 -16.03 6.79 6.96
C ASN A 262 -14.52 6.64 6.69
N THR A 263 -14.16 5.80 5.72
CA THR A 263 -12.76 5.61 5.30
C THR A 263 -12.14 6.91 4.81
N ASN A 264 -12.83 7.62 3.90
CA ASN A 264 -12.33 8.85 3.32
C ASN A 264 -12.30 10.00 4.33
N ILE A 265 -13.33 10.11 5.18
CA ILE A 265 -13.37 11.12 6.24
C ILE A 265 -12.21 10.90 7.22
N CYS A 266 -11.99 9.67 7.68
CA CYS A 266 -10.91 9.39 8.64
C CYS A 266 -9.52 9.64 8.05
N ALA A 267 -9.29 9.24 6.79
CA ALA A 267 -8.04 9.53 6.08
C ALA A 267 -7.77 11.03 5.95
N ALA A 268 -8.76 11.79 5.48
CA ALA A 268 -8.65 13.23 5.31
C ALA A 268 -8.40 13.96 6.64
N THR A 269 -9.17 13.63 7.69
CA THR A 269 -8.99 14.22 9.01
C THR A 269 -7.62 13.88 9.58
N SER A 270 -7.17 12.63 9.47
CA SER A 270 -5.88 12.22 10.03
C SER A 270 -4.70 12.92 9.33
N LEU A 271 -4.75 13.03 8.00
CA LEU A 271 -3.80 13.80 7.19
C LEU A 271 -3.76 15.28 7.61
N LEU A 272 -4.92 15.93 7.73
CA LEU A 272 -5.00 17.36 8.08
C LEU A 272 -4.49 17.63 9.50
N VAL A 273 -4.82 16.76 10.46
CA VAL A 273 -4.30 16.90 11.83
C VAL A 273 -2.79 16.68 11.85
N TRP A 274 -2.26 15.67 11.15
CA TRP A 274 -0.82 15.42 11.09
C TRP A 274 -0.08 16.61 10.48
N THR A 275 -0.58 17.12 9.36
CA THR A 275 0.01 18.29 8.67
C THR A 275 -0.03 19.53 9.55
N SER A 276 -1.10 19.71 10.34
CA SER A 276 -1.22 20.80 11.29
C SER A 276 -0.23 20.66 12.45
N LEU A 277 -0.02 19.45 12.97
CA LEU A 277 1.01 19.17 13.99
C LEU A 277 2.42 19.43 13.44
N ASP A 278 2.69 19.04 12.19
CA ASP A 278 3.97 19.33 11.54
C ASP A 278 4.24 20.83 11.45
N VAL A 279 3.23 21.62 11.08
CA VAL A 279 3.36 23.08 11.06
C VAL A 279 3.58 23.66 12.46
N VAL A 280 2.88 23.15 13.47
CA VAL A 280 3.00 23.64 14.86
C VAL A 280 4.38 23.33 15.46
N TYR A 281 4.92 22.13 15.23
CA TYR A 281 6.18 21.69 15.86
C TYR A 281 7.42 21.94 15.00
N PHE A 282 7.31 21.90 13.66
CA PHE A 282 8.44 22.01 12.73
C PHE A 282 8.38 23.24 11.81
N ASN A 283 7.39 24.12 11.96
CA ASN A 283 7.15 25.34 11.18
C ASN A 283 6.87 25.13 9.68
N ASN A 284 6.88 23.90 9.18
CA ASN A 284 6.66 23.60 7.76
C ASN A 284 5.80 22.34 7.60
N PRO A 285 4.89 22.30 6.61
CA PRO A 285 4.14 21.09 6.30
C PRO A 285 5.07 20.02 5.69
N SER A 286 5.00 18.78 6.19
CA SER A 286 5.77 17.65 5.66
C SER A 286 4.92 16.78 4.74
N VAL A 287 5.38 16.56 3.51
CA VAL A 287 4.72 15.62 2.56
C VAL A 287 4.81 14.19 3.07
N ILE A 288 5.95 13.80 3.66
CA ILE A 288 6.12 12.48 4.26
C ILE A 288 5.16 12.35 5.45
N GLY A 289 5.06 13.38 6.30
CA GLY A 289 4.12 13.43 7.43
C GLY A 289 2.67 13.28 6.97
N ALA A 290 2.26 14.01 5.92
CA ALA A 290 0.93 13.89 5.34
C ALA A 290 0.61 12.46 4.85
N VAL A 291 1.57 11.79 4.19
CA VAL A 291 1.39 10.39 3.76
C VAL A 291 1.29 9.45 4.97
N GLN A 292 2.11 9.64 6.01
CA GLN A 292 2.01 8.83 7.24
C GLN A 292 0.66 9.05 7.93
N GLY A 293 0.21 10.29 8.08
CA GLY A 293 -1.08 10.62 8.70
C GLY A 293 -2.27 10.04 7.93
N MET A 294 -2.25 10.14 6.60
CA MET A 294 -3.25 9.49 5.76
C MET A 294 -3.30 7.97 6.00
N MET A 295 -2.14 7.30 6.02
CA MET A 295 -2.05 5.84 6.23
C MET A 295 -2.54 5.43 7.62
N THR A 296 -2.12 6.14 8.68
CA THR A 296 -2.60 5.91 10.05
C THR A 296 -4.12 6.08 10.14
N GLY A 297 -4.67 7.12 9.49
CA GLY A 297 -6.12 7.34 9.32
C GLY A 297 -6.84 6.12 8.75
N LEU A 298 -6.42 5.70 7.56
CA LEU A 298 -6.97 4.56 6.83
C LEU A 298 -6.89 3.25 7.62
N VAL A 299 -5.77 2.99 8.29
CA VAL A 299 -5.59 1.77 9.10
C VAL A 299 -6.49 1.76 10.33
N CYS A 300 -6.56 2.87 11.07
CA CYS A 300 -7.34 2.91 12.31
C CYS A 300 -8.84 2.76 12.09
N ILE A 301 -9.36 3.28 10.96
CA ILE A 301 -10.79 3.10 10.64
C ILE A 301 -11.12 1.69 10.15
N THR A 302 -10.14 0.95 9.59
CA THR A 302 -10.32 -0.39 9.02
C THR A 302 -11.12 -1.37 9.91
N PRO A 303 -10.79 -1.61 11.19
CA PRO A 303 -11.55 -2.55 12.03
C PRO A 303 -12.99 -2.10 12.33
N GLY A 304 -13.33 -0.81 12.16
CA GLY A 304 -14.61 -0.22 12.54
C GLY A 304 -15.33 0.55 11.43
N ALA A 305 -14.91 0.42 10.16
CA ALA A 305 -15.34 1.32 9.09
C ALA A 305 -16.86 1.33 8.88
N GLY A 306 -17.51 0.17 8.96
CA GLY A 306 -18.97 0.04 8.92
C GLY A 306 -19.67 0.07 10.29
N ARG A 307 -18.95 0.32 11.40
CA ARG A 307 -19.48 0.10 12.76
C ARG A 307 -19.36 1.30 13.68
N GLY A 308 -18.44 2.23 13.45
CA GLY A 308 -18.30 3.45 14.25
C GLY A 308 -18.83 4.68 13.51
N GLY A 309 -19.40 5.63 14.26
CA GLY A 309 -19.43 7.02 13.80
C GLY A 309 -17.99 7.47 13.53
N ALA A 310 -17.79 8.17 12.41
CA ALA A 310 -16.48 8.55 11.87
C ALA A 310 -15.44 8.79 12.99
N ILE A 311 -14.43 7.91 13.07
CA ILE A 311 -13.36 7.95 14.08
C ILE A 311 -12.51 9.20 13.83
N LEU A 312 -13.04 10.35 14.25
CA LEU A 312 -12.66 11.68 13.79
C LEU A 312 -11.59 12.38 14.65
N GLY A 313 -11.20 11.83 15.81
CA GLY A 313 -10.45 12.61 16.80
C GLY A 313 -9.10 12.07 17.26
N CYS A 314 -9.00 10.78 17.57
CA CYS A 314 -7.91 10.31 18.45
C CYS A 314 -6.63 9.86 17.73
N ASN A 315 -6.72 9.62 16.42
CA ASN A 315 -5.71 8.83 15.70
C ASN A 315 -4.39 9.58 15.47
N SER A 316 -4.45 10.88 15.12
CA SER A 316 -3.24 11.65 14.83
C SER A 316 -2.50 12.15 16.08
N TYR A 317 -3.17 12.34 17.21
CA TYR A 317 -2.52 12.89 18.40
C TYR A 317 -1.62 11.86 19.11
N GLY A 318 -2.09 10.62 19.26
CA GLY A 318 -1.34 9.56 19.95
C GLY A 318 -0.10 9.08 19.19
N ASP A 319 -0.25 8.84 17.89
CA ASP A 319 0.86 8.37 17.03
C ASP A 319 1.91 9.46 16.79
N SER A 320 1.47 10.70 16.53
CA SER A 320 2.40 11.83 16.37
C SER A 320 3.15 12.08 17.68
N PHE A 321 2.46 12.18 18.83
CA PHE A 321 3.10 12.43 20.15
C PHE A 321 4.09 11.32 20.55
N ARG A 322 3.80 10.05 20.22
CA ARG A 322 4.73 8.93 20.43
C ARG A 322 5.97 9.04 19.53
N GLN A 323 5.78 9.42 18.26
CA GLN A 323 6.90 9.68 17.35
C GLN A 323 7.80 10.81 17.87
N TYR A 324 7.20 11.89 18.40
CA TYR A 324 7.92 13.02 19.00
C TYR A 324 8.70 12.64 20.28
N SER A 325 8.10 11.88 21.19
CA SER A 325 8.73 11.55 22.50
C SER A 325 9.91 10.59 22.40
N MET A 326 10.03 9.80 21.33
CA MET A 326 11.06 8.75 21.19
C MET A 326 12.26 9.15 20.33
N VAL A 327 12.27 10.36 19.76
CA VAL A 327 13.48 10.95 19.15
C VAL A 327 14.52 11.32 20.24
N TYR A 328 14.12 11.36 21.52
CA TYR A 328 14.92 11.90 22.62
C TYR A 328 15.55 10.87 23.57
N TYR A 329 15.41 9.55 23.37
CA TYR A 329 15.97 8.52 24.27
C TYR A 329 16.83 7.49 23.52
N ASP A 330 18.11 7.38 23.89
CA ASP A 330 19.15 6.52 23.29
C ASP A 330 19.22 5.14 23.98
N ASP A 331 18.68 4.09 23.37
CA ASP A 331 18.67 2.72 23.93
C ASP A 331 18.84 1.66 22.82
N PRO A 332 19.55 0.53 23.00
CA PRO A 332 19.86 -0.42 21.91
C PRO A 332 18.66 -1.06 21.16
N PRO A 333 17.43 -1.22 21.72
CA PRO A 333 16.23 -1.58 20.94
C PRO A 333 15.86 -0.56 19.84
N GLN A 334 16.43 0.65 19.90
CA GLN A 334 16.10 1.76 19.04
C GLN A 334 16.58 1.55 17.59
N GLU A 335 17.65 0.78 17.34
CA GLU A 335 18.15 0.60 15.97
C GLU A 335 17.19 -0.21 15.09
N VAL A 336 16.65 -1.29 15.66
CA VAL A 336 15.62 -2.14 15.02
C VAL A 336 14.31 -1.37 14.91
N TYR A 337 13.93 -0.67 15.97
CA TYR A 337 12.75 0.18 15.99
C TYR A 337 12.83 1.26 14.90
N ILE A 338 13.94 2.01 14.79
CA ILE A 338 14.20 3.00 13.73
C ILE A 338 14.03 2.39 12.35
N ALA A 339 14.51 1.17 12.14
CA ALA A 339 14.39 0.48 10.86
C ALA A 339 12.93 0.12 10.49
N THR A 340 12.04 -0.06 11.47
CA THR A 340 10.63 -0.43 11.27
C THR A 340 9.62 0.68 11.55
N LYS A 341 10.07 1.88 11.96
CA LYS A 341 9.22 2.97 12.44
C LYS A 341 7.99 3.21 11.56
N GLY A 342 8.16 3.26 10.24
CA GLY A 342 7.03 3.44 9.31
C GLY A 342 5.94 2.40 9.50
N VAL A 343 6.25 1.12 9.27
CA VAL A 343 5.24 0.04 9.28
C VAL A 343 4.69 -0.24 10.68
N PHE A 344 5.52 -0.18 11.72
CA PHE A 344 5.07 -0.44 13.08
C PHE A 344 4.04 0.59 13.56
N HIS A 345 4.29 1.88 13.34
CA HIS A 345 3.34 2.92 13.73
C HIS A 345 2.09 2.90 12.86
N THR A 346 2.25 2.97 11.54
CA THR A 346 1.10 3.10 10.64
C THR A 346 0.23 1.85 10.61
N HIS A 347 0.75 0.67 10.98
CA HIS A 347 -0.03 -0.58 10.95
C HIS A 347 -0.25 -1.21 12.34
N ALA A 348 0.80 -1.48 13.12
CA ALA A 348 0.62 -2.13 14.42
C ALA A 348 -0.11 -1.24 15.42
N VAL A 349 0.40 -0.01 15.62
CA VAL A 349 -0.19 0.92 16.60
C VAL A 349 -1.54 1.41 16.12
N ALA A 350 -1.65 1.87 14.87
CA ALA A 350 -2.92 2.31 14.31
C ALA A 350 -3.98 1.19 14.27
N GLY A 351 -3.59 -0.05 13.92
CA GLY A 351 -4.50 -1.20 13.89
C GLY A 351 -4.98 -1.63 15.28
N LEU A 352 -4.07 -1.61 16.28
CA LEU A 352 -4.42 -1.82 17.68
C LEU A 352 -5.41 -0.76 18.16
N LEU A 353 -5.08 0.51 17.96
CA LEU A 353 -5.91 1.64 18.38
C LEU A 353 -7.28 1.58 17.70
N GLY A 354 -7.33 1.34 16.40
CA GLY A 354 -8.57 1.21 15.65
C GLY A 354 -9.47 0.11 16.19
N GLY A 355 -8.91 -1.07 16.47
CA GLY A 355 -9.68 -2.19 17.00
C GLY A 355 -10.19 -1.95 18.42
N LEU A 356 -9.39 -1.29 19.27
CA LEU A 356 -9.81 -0.88 20.61
C LEU A 356 -10.90 0.20 20.56
N LEU A 357 -10.74 1.22 19.71
CA LEU A 357 -11.74 2.26 19.49
C LEU A 357 -13.04 1.68 18.94
N THR A 358 -12.97 0.67 18.07
CA THR A 358 -14.14 -0.08 17.61
C THR A 358 -14.87 -0.73 18.80
N GLY A 359 -14.13 -1.32 19.74
CA GLY A 359 -14.71 -1.85 20.99
C GLY A 359 -15.38 -0.81 21.88
N LEU A 360 -15.02 0.47 21.76
CA LEU A 360 -15.64 1.58 22.49
C LEU A 360 -16.82 2.20 21.73
N LEU A 361 -16.69 2.38 20.42
CA LEU A 361 -17.52 3.24 19.56
C LEU A 361 -18.45 2.47 18.60
N ALA A 362 -18.46 1.14 18.61
CA ALA A 362 -19.35 0.35 17.75
C ALA A 362 -20.83 0.71 18.00
N GLU A 363 -21.44 1.39 17.04
CA GLU A 363 -22.82 1.89 17.07
C GLU A 363 -23.80 0.71 17.01
N PRO A 364 -24.70 0.56 18.00
CA PRO A 364 -25.65 -0.56 18.05
C PRO A 364 -26.50 -0.71 16.78
N ALA A 365 -26.93 0.41 16.17
CA ALA A 365 -27.74 0.35 14.96
C ALA A 365 -26.99 -0.25 13.77
N LEU A 366 -25.71 0.11 13.60
CA LEU A 366 -24.86 -0.42 12.54
C LEU A 366 -24.44 -1.87 12.80
N CYS A 367 -24.19 -2.20 14.07
CA CYS A 367 -23.89 -3.57 14.49
C CYS A 367 -25.02 -4.55 14.13
N ARG A 368 -26.27 -4.14 14.32
CA ARG A 368 -27.45 -4.96 13.97
C ARG A 368 -27.63 -5.23 12.47
N LEU A 369 -26.97 -4.47 11.59
CA LEU A 369 -27.15 -4.66 10.15
C LEU A 369 -26.50 -5.94 9.64
N ILE A 370 -25.29 -6.27 10.12
CA ILE A 370 -24.43 -7.30 9.48
C ILE A 370 -23.66 -8.18 10.48
N LEU A 371 -23.61 -7.86 11.78
CA LEU A 371 -22.82 -8.69 12.70
C LEU A 371 -23.46 -10.07 12.93
N PRO A 372 -22.64 -11.13 12.97
CA PRO A 372 -23.11 -12.47 13.30
C PRO A 372 -23.71 -12.55 14.70
N VAL A 373 -23.21 -11.77 15.66
CA VAL A 373 -23.75 -11.73 17.02
C VAL A 373 -24.69 -10.54 17.14
N LYS A 374 -25.98 -10.83 17.30
CA LYS A 374 -27.02 -9.81 17.48
C LYS A 374 -26.76 -9.03 18.78
N ASP A 375 -27.16 -7.75 18.80
CA ASP A 375 -27.03 -6.83 19.95
C ASP A 375 -25.62 -6.41 20.40
N SER A 376 -24.58 -6.77 19.64
CA SER A 376 -23.22 -6.25 19.83
C SER A 376 -23.20 -4.72 19.81
N ARG A 377 -22.45 -4.11 20.75
CA ARG A 377 -22.34 -2.65 20.89
C ARG A 377 -21.02 -2.25 21.52
N GLY A 378 -20.58 -1.03 21.28
CA GLY A 378 -19.39 -0.45 21.91
C GLY A 378 -19.61 -0.14 23.39
N ALA A 379 -18.52 -0.07 24.15
CA ALA A 379 -18.56 0.18 25.59
C ALA A 379 -19.24 1.50 26.00
N PHE A 380 -19.19 2.53 25.16
CA PHE A 380 -19.83 3.82 25.45
C PHE A 380 -21.36 3.80 25.36
N TYR A 381 -21.95 2.75 24.78
CA TYR A 381 -23.40 2.57 24.70
C TYR A 381 -23.98 1.77 25.90
N GLY A 382 -23.16 1.46 26.91
CA GLY A 382 -23.58 0.79 28.14
C GLY A 382 -23.95 -0.70 27.97
N GLY A 383 -24.47 -1.30 29.05
CA GLY A 383 -24.86 -2.72 29.08
C GLY A 383 -23.68 -3.67 28.80
N GLU A 384 -23.92 -4.66 27.93
CA GLU A 384 -22.90 -5.62 27.49
C GLU A 384 -21.78 -5.02 26.64
N GLY A 385 -21.86 -3.73 26.27
CA GLY A 385 -20.83 -3.08 25.46
C GLY A 385 -19.44 -3.08 26.11
N ARG A 386 -19.34 -3.15 27.44
CA ARG A 386 -18.06 -3.29 28.15
C ARG A 386 -17.35 -4.61 27.81
N ILE A 387 -18.12 -5.66 27.54
CA ILE A 387 -17.59 -6.96 27.11
C ILE A 387 -17.00 -6.82 25.71
N GLN A 388 -17.57 -5.98 24.84
CA GLN A 388 -17.02 -5.79 23.50
C GLN A 388 -15.60 -5.24 23.52
N PHE A 389 -15.31 -4.24 24.35
CA PHE A 389 -13.93 -3.74 24.49
C PHE A 389 -12.95 -4.83 24.97
N LEU A 390 -13.37 -5.68 25.90
CA LEU A 390 -12.58 -6.82 26.36
C LEU A 390 -12.32 -7.83 25.23
N LYS A 391 -13.33 -8.12 24.40
CA LYS A 391 -13.18 -9.00 23.22
C LYS A 391 -12.11 -8.46 22.27
N GLN A 392 -12.15 -7.17 21.96
CA GLN A 392 -11.16 -6.51 21.10
C GLN A 392 -9.75 -6.60 21.69
N LEU A 393 -9.60 -6.32 22.99
CA LEU A 393 -8.32 -6.39 23.69
C LEU A 393 -7.71 -7.79 23.66
N VAL A 394 -8.50 -8.81 23.98
CA VAL A 394 -8.03 -10.21 23.99
C VAL A 394 -7.69 -10.69 22.57
N ALA A 395 -8.48 -10.31 21.57
CA ALA A 395 -8.16 -10.58 20.17
C ALA A 395 -6.85 -9.93 19.73
N ALA A 396 -6.63 -8.67 20.10
CA ALA A 396 -5.38 -7.98 19.82
C ALA A 396 -4.18 -8.69 20.47
N LEU A 397 -4.30 -9.10 21.73
CA LEU A 397 -3.25 -9.85 22.44
C LEU A 397 -2.96 -11.19 21.78
N PHE A 398 -4.00 -11.92 21.33
CA PHE A 398 -3.84 -13.15 20.57
C PHE A 398 -3.04 -12.91 19.29
N VAL A 399 -3.43 -11.91 18.49
CA VAL A 399 -2.75 -11.58 17.23
C VAL A 399 -1.30 -11.14 17.46
N ILE A 400 -1.04 -10.34 18.49
CA ILE A 400 0.32 -9.93 18.88
C ILE A 400 1.15 -11.15 19.27
N ALA A 401 0.65 -11.97 20.20
CA ALA A 401 1.38 -13.13 20.70
C ALA A 401 1.65 -14.16 19.59
N TRP A 402 0.64 -14.46 18.76
CA TRP A 402 0.80 -15.39 17.66
C TRP A 402 1.84 -14.90 16.66
N ASN A 403 1.77 -13.62 16.24
CA ASN A 403 2.73 -13.09 15.27
C ASN A 403 4.16 -12.98 15.82
N LEU A 404 4.34 -12.69 17.11
CA LEU A 404 5.65 -12.72 17.75
C LEU A 404 6.25 -14.14 17.69
N VAL A 405 5.45 -15.15 18.05
CA VAL A 405 5.90 -16.56 18.10
C VAL A 405 6.10 -17.13 16.70
N SER A 406 5.08 -17.08 15.84
CA SER A 406 5.10 -17.67 14.50
C SER A 406 6.21 -17.06 13.64
N THR A 407 6.32 -15.73 13.61
CA THR A 407 7.34 -15.02 12.82
C THR A 407 8.75 -15.37 13.30
N THR A 408 8.94 -15.44 14.62
CA THR A 408 10.22 -15.86 15.22
C THR A 408 10.59 -17.28 14.79
N LEU A 409 9.67 -18.24 14.94
CA LEU A 409 9.93 -19.64 14.58
C LEU A 409 10.24 -19.80 13.09
N ILE A 410 9.50 -19.11 12.22
CA ILE A 410 9.73 -19.14 10.76
C ILE A 410 11.11 -18.58 10.42
N LEU A 411 11.49 -17.43 10.99
CA LEU A 411 12.78 -16.82 10.69
C LEU A 411 13.95 -17.62 11.25
N LEU A 412 13.80 -18.20 12.44
CA LEU A 412 14.80 -19.12 12.99
C LEU A 412 14.96 -20.35 12.11
N PHE A 413 13.86 -20.92 11.60
CA PHE A 413 13.90 -22.04 10.68
C PHE A 413 14.60 -21.67 9.36
N ILE A 414 14.25 -20.54 8.74
CA ILE A 414 14.89 -20.07 7.49
C ILE A 414 16.39 -19.83 7.72
N ARG A 415 16.76 -19.27 8.88
CA ARG A 415 18.16 -18.98 9.24
C ARG A 415 19.04 -20.22 9.27
N LEU A 416 18.47 -21.42 9.48
CA LEU A 416 19.23 -22.68 9.43
C LEU A 416 19.81 -22.96 8.03
N PHE A 417 19.17 -22.44 6.97
CA PHE A 417 19.53 -22.73 5.58
C PHE A 417 20.00 -21.49 4.82
N ILE A 418 19.45 -20.31 5.14
CA ILE A 418 19.66 -19.07 4.40
C ILE A 418 19.94 -17.93 5.39
N PRO A 419 21.04 -17.17 5.24
CA PRO A 419 21.26 -15.96 6.02
C PRO A 419 20.10 -14.97 5.87
N LEU A 420 19.53 -14.51 6.98
CA LEU A 420 18.37 -13.60 6.95
C LEU A 420 18.73 -12.20 6.42
N ARG A 421 19.95 -11.74 6.68
CA ARG A 421 20.49 -10.44 6.27
C ARG A 421 21.52 -10.63 5.16
N MET A 422 21.55 -9.70 4.22
CA MET A 422 22.62 -9.65 3.22
C MET A 422 23.98 -9.31 3.86
N PRO A 423 25.11 -9.81 3.31
CA PRO A 423 26.44 -9.41 3.73
C PRO A 423 26.68 -7.91 3.58
N GLU A 424 27.55 -7.34 4.40
CA GLU A 424 27.80 -5.89 4.43
C GLU A 424 28.30 -5.35 3.08
N GLU A 425 29.08 -6.13 2.32
CA GLU A 425 29.55 -5.75 0.97
C GLU A 425 28.38 -5.53 0.00
N GLN A 426 27.37 -6.41 0.03
CA GLN A 426 26.20 -6.32 -0.83
C GLN A 426 25.29 -5.17 -0.38
N LEU A 427 25.24 -4.89 0.93
CA LEU A 427 24.52 -3.73 1.45
C LEU A 427 25.11 -2.40 1.01
N MET A 428 26.42 -2.34 0.76
CA MET A 428 27.08 -1.16 0.23
C MET A 428 26.67 -0.90 -1.22
N ILE A 429 26.66 -1.95 -2.05
CA ILE A 429 26.36 -1.88 -3.48
C ILE A 429 24.86 -1.69 -3.74
N GLY A 430 24.01 -2.50 -3.12
CA GLY A 430 22.55 -2.44 -3.29
C GLY A 430 22.02 -3.29 -4.44
N ASP A 431 21.07 -2.75 -5.21
CA ASP A 431 20.31 -3.45 -6.25
C ASP A 431 21.21 -4.14 -7.30
N ASP A 432 22.35 -3.55 -7.67
CA ASP A 432 23.31 -4.16 -8.60
C ASP A 432 23.89 -5.48 -8.05
N ALA A 433 24.18 -5.55 -6.75
CA ALA A 433 24.67 -6.79 -6.13
C ALA A 433 23.57 -7.86 -5.98
N VAL A 434 22.29 -7.47 -5.93
CA VAL A 434 21.18 -8.40 -5.72
C VAL A 434 20.60 -8.90 -7.05
N HIS A 435 20.45 -8.00 -8.01
CA HIS A 435 19.73 -8.22 -9.27
C HIS A 435 20.60 -7.98 -10.52
N GLY A 436 21.75 -7.30 -10.41
CA GLY A 436 22.52 -6.84 -11.56
C GLY A 436 21.85 -5.67 -12.29
N GLU A 437 20.95 -4.96 -11.61
CA GLU A 437 20.13 -3.90 -12.19
C GLU A 437 20.30 -2.59 -11.42
N GLU A 438 20.25 -1.47 -12.15
CA GLU A 438 20.16 -0.13 -11.55
C GLU A 438 18.77 0.48 -11.74
N ALA A 439 18.23 1.04 -10.66
CA ALA A 439 16.90 1.67 -10.67
C ALA A 439 16.75 2.85 -11.66
N TYR A 440 17.83 3.61 -11.85
CA TYR A 440 17.88 4.71 -12.82
C TYR A 440 19.15 4.55 -13.66
N ALA A 441 19.00 3.85 -14.77
CA ALA A 441 19.96 3.87 -15.85
C ALA A 441 19.74 5.14 -16.66
N LEU A 442 20.43 6.23 -16.31
CA LEU A 442 20.59 7.35 -17.25
C LEU A 442 21.56 6.86 -18.33
N TRP A 443 21.04 6.17 -19.35
CA TRP A 443 21.82 5.83 -20.54
C TRP A 443 22.21 7.14 -21.23
N GLY A 444 23.39 7.65 -20.89
CA GLY A 444 23.92 8.92 -21.36
C GLY A 444 25.44 9.04 -21.35
N ASP A 445 26.16 8.15 -20.67
CA ASP A 445 27.63 8.14 -20.62
C ASP A 445 28.21 6.83 -21.18
N GLY A 446 28.03 6.61 -22.49
CA GLY A 446 28.92 5.76 -23.31
C GLY A 446 29.02 4.25 -23.05
N GLU A 447 28.47 3.69 -21.97
CA GLU A 447 28.54 2.24 -21.73
C GLU A 447 27.48 1.50 -22.58
N LYS A 448 27.96 0.67 -23.51
CA LYS A 448 27.10 -0.24 -24.28
C LYS A 448 26.60 -1.35 -23.37
N TYR A 449 25.30 -1.59 -23.43
CA TYR A 449 24.64 -2.75 -22.82
C TYR A 449 25.41 -4.05 -23.12
N ASP A 450 25.96 -4.68 -22.08
CA ASP A 450 26.71 -5.93 -22.18
C ASP A 450 25.77 -7.14 -22.03
N ALA A 451 25.37 -7.71 -23.17
CA ALA A 451 24.50 -8.88 -23.23
C ALA A 451 25.13 -10.15 -22.62
N THR A 452 26.44 -10.18 -22.37
CA THR A 452 27.12 -11.36 -21.81
C THR A 452 26.87 -11.54 -20.31
N LYS A 453 26.42 -10.49 -19.60
CA LYS A 453 26.04 -10.60 -18.18
C LYS A 453 24.67 -11.24 -17.93
N HIS A 454 23.80 -11.30 -18.95
CA HIS A 454 22.41 -11.76 -18.79
C HIS A 454 21.93 -12.76 -19.88
N GLY A 455 22.81 -13.28 -20.74
CA GLY A 455 22.47 -14.26 -21.77
C GLY A 455 22.87 -15.69 -21.40
N TRP A 456 21.95 -16.65 -21.56
CA TRP A 456 22.29 -18.08 -21.55
C TRP A 456 23.27 -18.40 -22.68
N HIS A 457 24.33 -19.16 -22.37
CA HIS A 457 25.30 -19.66 -23.34
C HIS A 457 24.62 -20.35 -24.53
N VAL A 458 24.80 -19.80 -25.73
CA VAL A 458 24.62 -20.53 -27.00
C VAL A 458 25.88 -20.29 -27.83
N SER A 459 26.57 -21.38 -28.16
CA SER A 459 27.84 -21.36 -28.89
C SER A 459 27.65 -21.04 -30.38
N SER A 460 28.54 -20.19 -30.89
CA SER A 460 29.11 -20.14 -32.26
C SER A 460 28.27 -20.64 -33.44
N TYR A 461 27.99 -19.75 -34.41
CA TYR A 461 28.46 -19.88 -35.80
C TYR A 461 28.45 -18.49 -36.49
N SER A 462 29.42 -18.33 -37.37
CA SER A 462 29.86 -17.17 -38.16
C SER A 462 28.81 -16.48 -39.03
N GLU A 463 28.94 -15.16 -39.23
CA GLU A 463 29.03 -14.55 -40.57
C GLU A 463 29.59 -13.11 -40.53
N GLU A 464 30.62 -12.88 -41.33
CA GLU A 464 31.20 -11.57 -41.66
C GLU A 464 30.23 -10.73 -42.50
N THR A 465 30.22 -9.41 -42.31
CA THR A 465 30.09 -8.46 -43.43
C THR A 465 30.58 -7.06 -43.03
N ALA A 466 31.28 -6.42 -43.98
CA ALA A 466 32.19 -5.28 -43.85
C ALA A 466 31.49 -3.89 -43.84
N PRO A 467 32.21 -2.76 -43.68
CA PRO A 467 31.67 -1.46 -43.28
C PRO A 467 31.27 -0.58 -44.48
N ASN A 468 30.24 0.27 -44.30
CA ASN A 468 29.93 1.34 -45.25
C ASN A 468 30.19 2.72 -44.66
N ASN A 469 31.15 3.41 -45.28
CA ASN A 469 31.41 4.84 -45.17
C ASN A 469 30.37 5.62 -46.00
N TYR A 470 29.73 6.62 -45.40
CA TYR A 470 29.28 7.81 -46.12
C TYR A 470 29.83 9.04 -45.39
N VAL A 471 30.53 9.86 -46.16
CA VAL A 471 31.36 11.01 -45.76
C VAL A 471 30.79 12.27 -46.42
N THR A 472 30.95 13.42 -45.73
CA THR A 472 30.90 14.84 -46.18
C THR A 472 29.53 15.45 -46.54
N ASN A 473 29.17 16.70 -46.25
CA ASN A 473 29.79 17.93 -45.73
C ASN A 473 28.67 18.76 -45.05
N GLY A 474 28.89 19.58 -44.03
CA GLY A 474 29.68 20.80 -44.13
C GLY A 474 29.83 21.51 -42.77
N ALA A 475 30.99 22.11 -42.63
CA ALA A 475 31.54 22.74 -41.45
C ALA A 475 31.54 24.27 -41.57
N THR A 476 31.58 24.94 -40.41
CA THR A 476 32.31 26.18 -40.09
C THR A 476 32.31 26.26 -38.56
N GLY A 477 33.41 26.09 -37.80
CA GLY A 477 34.66 26.86 -37.75
C GLY A 477 34.51 27.97 -36.67
N VAL A 478 35.41 28.29 -35.73
CA VAL A 478 36.85 28.06 -35.45
C VAL A 478 37.08 28.41 -33.94
N VAL A 479 37.74 27.60 -33.07
CA VAL A 479 39.14 27.63 -32.52
C VAL A 479 39.66 29.07 -32.15
N VAL A 480 40.46 29.42 -31.12
CA VAL A 480 41.70 28.86 -30.54
C VAL A 480 42.15 29.64 -29.25
N GLU A 481 42.84 28.93 -28.33
CA GLU A 481 43.93 29.29 -27.37
C GLU A 481 43.79 30.40 -26.29
N GLY A 482 44.46 30.32 -25.12
CA GLY A 482 45.61 29.45 -24.82
C GLY A 482 46.09 29.40 -23.36
N MET A 483 47.07 28.50 -23.17
CA MET A 483 48.02 28.43 -22.06
C MET A 483 49.15 29.44 -22.28
N VAL A 484 49.64 30.07 -21.21
CA VAL A 484 51.04 30.50 -21.03
C VAL A 484 51.44 30.29 -19.57
N ASP A 485 52.50 29.52 -19.36
CA ASP A 485 53.26 29.37 -18.10
C ASP A 485 54.18 30.57 -17.85
N SER A 486 54.44 30.91 -16.57
CA SER A 486 55.79 30.87 -15.97
C SER A 486 55.95 31.66 -14.65
N ASN A 487 56.49 30.96 -13.65
CA ASN A 487 57.46 31.33 -12.60
C ASN A 487 57.26 32.53 -11.65
N GLY A 488 57.42 32.26 -10.34
CA GLY A 488 57.83 33.26 -9.35
C GLY A 488 57.68 32.78 -7.90
N GLU A 489 58.81 32.61 -7.21
CA GLU A 489 59.02 32.04 -5.87
C GLU A 489 58.51 32.85 -4.66
N ASN A 490 58.59 32.18 -3.50
CA ASN A 490 58.86 32.67 -2.13
C ASN A 490 57.69 32.91 -1.15
N GLY A 491 57.65 32.03 -0.14
CA GLY A 491 58.01 32.42 1.23
C GLY A 491 56.89 32.77 2.22
N GLY A 492 56.79 31.97 3.29
CA GLY A 492 56.76 32.49 4.67
C GLY A 492 55.42 32.83 5.32
N ASP A 493 55.08 32.00 6.30
CA ASP A 493 54.80 32.36 7.70
C ASP A 493 53.44 32.96 8.16
N ASN A 494 52.91 32.29 9.20
CA ASN A 494 52.20 32.79 10.39
C ASN A 494 50.95 33.70 10.31
N GLY A 495 49.95 33.36 11.13
CA GLY A 495 49.14 34.39 11.80
C GLY A 495 47.65 34.11 11.95
N ALA A 496 47.22 33.98 13.20
CA ALA A 496 45.85 33.83 13.66
C ALA A 496 44.97 35.09 13.51
N ASN A 497 43.68 34.90 13.86
CA ASN A 497 42.72 35.84 14.46
C ASN A 497 41.56 36.47 13.65
N THR A 498 40.35 36.04 14.09
CA THR A 498 39.15 36.82 14.46
C THR A 498 38.37 37.67 13.43
N ALA A 499 37.14 37.21 13.20
CA ALA A 499 35.84 37.92 13.24
C ALA A 499 35.75 39.41 12.82
N THR A 500 34.85 39.72 11.88
CA THR A 500 33.69 40.62 12.11
C THR A 500 32.70 40.68 10.93
N LYS A 501 31.41 40.81 11.29
CA LYS A 501 30.24 41.05 10.43
C LYS A 501 30.37 42.31 9.57
N LYS A 502 29.84 42.29 8.34
CA LYS A 502 29.13 43.44 7.73
C LYS A 502 28.01 43.01 6.79
N LYS A 503 26.84 43.64 6.98
CA LYS A 503 25.61 43.55 6.17
C LYS A 503 25.80 44.22 4.80
N GLY A 504 25.14 43.69 3.76
CA GLY A 504 24.97 44.32 2.45
C GLY A 504 23.75 43.74 1.71
N LYS A 505 23.02 44.61 1.00
CA LYS A 505 21.60 44.49 0.57
C LYS A 505 21.36 43.71 -0.74
N LEU A 506 20.09 43.25 -0.85
CA LEU A 506 19.27 42.89 -2.02
C LEU A 506 19.84 43.11 -3.44
N GLY A 507 19.72 42.06 -4.27
CA GLY A 507 19.62 42.14 -5.73
C GLY A 507 18.53 41.18 -6.24
N ARG A 508 17.47 41.72 -6.84
CA ARG A 508 16.35 41.00 -7.50
C ARG A 508 16.78 40.62 -8.92
N VAL A 509 16.68 39.35 -9.30
CA VAL A 509 16.80 38.94 -10.72
C VAL A 509 15.40 38.86 -11.31
N LYS A 510 15.17 39.67 -12.35
CA LYS A 510 13.93 39.80 -13.12
C LYS A 510 14.12 39.03 -14.42
N VAL A 511 13.35 37.97 -14.66
CA VAL A 511 13.32 37.28 -15.96
C VAL A 511 12.18 37.87 -16.77
N THR A 512 12.52 38.64 -17.81
CA THR A 512 11.57 39.19 -18.79
C THR A 512 11.40 38.23 -19.98
N ARG A 513 10.15 37.91 -20.31
CA ARG A 513 9.75 37.26 -21.57
C ARG A 513 9.80 38.27 -22.73
N PRO A 514 10.18 37.89 -23.97
CA PRO A 514 9.85 38.67 -25.15
C PRO A 514 8.48 38.24 -25.71
N GLY A 515 7.61 39.23 -25.96
CA GLY A 515 6.37 39.08 -26.71
C GLY A 515 6.50 39.67 -28.12
N LEU A 516 6.01 38.90 -29.09
CA LEU A 516 5.33 39.22 -30.36
C LEU A 516 5.61 40.54 -31.12
N GLY A 517 5.93 40.39 -32.41
CA GLY A 517 5.72 41.36 -33.48
C GLY A 517 5.42 40.66 -34.82
N GLN A 518 4.34 41.08 -35.48
CA GLN A 518 3.70 40.50 -36.68
C GLN A 518 4.41 40.85 -38.01
N THR A 519 4.18 40.05 -39.07
CA THR A 519 3.53 40.41 -40.38
C THR A 519 4.02 39.61 -41.61
N GLY A 520 3.07 39.26 -42.51
CA GLY A 520 3.24 38.92 -43.95
C GLY A 520 3.36 37.43 -44.31
N SER A 521 2.31 36.69 -44.74
CA SER A 521 1.62 36.63 -46.06
C SER A 521 2.45 36.07 -47.23
N ASP A 522 2.25 34.82 -47.63
CA ASP A 522 1.70 34.43 -48.96
C ASP A 522 1.39 32.90 -49.06
N PRO A 523 0.47 32.45 -49.94
CA PRO A 523 -0.20 31.15 -49.92
C PRO A 523 0.22 30.18 -51.06
N ASN A 524 -0.46 29.04 -51.09
CA ASN A 524 -0.69 28.10 -52.21
C ASN A 524 0.15 26.82 -52.33
N SER A 525 -0.60 25.80 -52.76
CA SER A 525 -0.25 24.44 -53.22
C SER A 525 -0.02 23.40 -52.11
N GLY A 526 -0.66 22.24 -52.12
CA GLY A 526 -1.64 21.68 -53.04
C GLY A 526 -2.06 20.30 -52.52
N LEU A 527 -3.32 19.95 -52.77
CA LEU A 527 -3.93 18.64 -52.52
C LEU A 527 -3.11 17.49 -53.14
N ALA A 528 -2.99 16.38 -52.40
CA ALA A 528 -3.20 15.04 -52.96
C ALA A 528 -3.73 14.10 -51.87
N VAL A 529 -4.89 13.51 -52.19
CA VAL A 529 -5.73 12.60 -51.41
C VAL A 529 -5.43 11.17 -51.91
N TYR A 530 -5.50 10.14 -51.05
CA TYR A 530 -6.42 8.99 -51.17
C TYR A 530 -5.99 7.76 -50.32
N TYR A 531 -6.82 7.46 -49.29
CA TYR A 531 -7.35 6.15 -48.82
C TYR A 531 -6.35 5.14 -48.20
N THR A 532 -6.61 4.40 -47.11
CA THR A 532 -7.82 4.02 -46.33
C THR A 532 -7.36 3.32 -45.04
N GLY A 533 -8.11 3.41 -43.94
CA GLY A 533 -7.91 2.53 -42.77
C GLY A 533 -8.52 3.05 -41.47
N VAL A 534 -9.79 2.72 -41.26
CA VAL A 534 -10.68 3.12 -40.16
C VAL A 534 -10.27 2.48 -38.83
N TYR A 535 -10.19 3.28 -37.75
CA TYR A 535 -10.87 3.10 -36.45
C TYR A 535 -10.58 4.30 -35.52
N GLY A 536 -11.48 5.28 -35.53
CA GLY A 536 -11.81 6.15 -34.39
C GLY A 536 -13.35 6.16 -34.29
N TRP A 537 -14.05 6.58 -33.25
CA TRP A 537 -13.90 7.60 -32.21
C TRP A 537 -14.99 7.27 -31.15
N GLY A 538 -15.09 7.85 -29.95
CA GLY A 538 -14.47 9.06 -29.47
C GLY A 538 -14.97 9.47 -28.08
N TYR A 539 -14.28 10.48 -27.58
CA TYR A 539 -14.69 11.40 -26.53
C TYR A 539 -15.28 12.67 -27.17
N MET A 540 -16.11 13.37 -26.37
CA MET A 540 -16.61 14.76 -26.48
C MET A 540 -18.03 14.99 -26.99
N ILE A 541 -18.84 15.57 -26.09
CA ILE A 541 -19.75 16.72 -26.31
C ILE A 541 -19.76 17.45 -24.95
N GLY A 542 -19.66 18.78 -24.76
CA GLY A 542 -19.58 19.93 -25.65
C GLY A 542 -19.96 21.16 -24.80
N CYS A 543 -19.11 22.20 -24.79
CA CYS A 543 -19.42 23.52 -24.22
C CYS A 543 -20.10 24.37 -25.29
N ASN A 544 -21.10 25.17 -24.91
CA ASN A 544 -21.49 26.36 -25.66
C ASN A 544 -21.86 27.48 -24.67
N ASP A 545 -21.19 28.62 -24.85
CA ASP A 545 -21.41 29.89 -24.16
C ASP A 545 -22.74 30.54 -24.55
N MET A 546 -23.35 31.30 -23.63
CA MET A 546 -23.87 32.65 -23.91
C MET A 546 -24.41 33.38 -22.66
N TYR A 547 -23.90 34.61 -22.48
CA TYR A 547 -24.43 35.80 -21.80
C TYR A 547 -24.80 35.74 -20.30
N GLY A 548 -24.04 36.54 -19.52
CA GLY A 548 -24.29 36.77 -18.11
C GLY A 548 -25.42 37.75 -17.79
N VAL A 549 -25.71 37.91 -16.50
CA VAL A 549 -26.09 39.16 -15.80
C VAL A 549 -26.11 38.89 -14.28
N ARG A 550 -25.42 39.79 -13.57
CA ARG A 550 -25.50 40.29 -12.17
C ARG A 550 -26.13 39.47 -11.02
N VAL A 551 -25.30 39.43 -9.97
CA VAL A 551 -25.56 39.41 -8.51
C VAL A 551 -26.79 40.23 -8.07
N LEU A 552 -27.61 39.67 -7.16
CA LEU A 552 -28.28 40.40 -6.07
C LEU A 552 -28.77 39.45 -4.95
N HIS A 553 -28.57 39.91 -3.71
CA HIS A 553 -28.99 39.34 -2.42
C HIS A 553 -30.52 39.41 -2.18
N HIS A 554 -31.07 38.45 -1.42
CA HIS A 554 -32.12 38.57 -0.36
C HIS A 554 -32.51 37.13 0.10
N ILE A 555 -32.27 36.68 1.35
CA ILE A 555 -32.99 36.87 2.64
C ILE A 555 -34.45 36.36 2.66
N ALA A 556 -34.73 35.56 3.71
CA ALA A 556 -36.00 35.01 4.22
C ALA A 556 -36.55 33.81 3.42
N GLY A 557 -37.04 32.72 4.02
CA GLY A 557 -37.56 32.50 5.36
C GLY A 557 -38.84 31.65 5.21
N ASP A 558 -39.05 30.73 6.15
CA ASP A 558 -40.32 30.04 6.46
C ASP A 558 -40.79 28.79 5.67
N SER A 559 -40.64 27.66 6.39
CA SER A 559 -41.71 26.76 6.86
C SER A 559 -42.48 25.80 5.92
N ALA A 560 -42.33 24.52 6.27
CA ALA A 560 -43.40 23.56 6.62
C ALA A 560 -44.25 22.85 5.53
N LEU A 561 -44.23 21.51 5.67
CA LEU A 561 -45.32 20.53 5.51
C LEU A 561 -45.96 20.32 4.12
N ALA A 562 -45.68 19.14 3.54
CA ALA A 562 -46.66 18.08 3.27
C ALA A 562 -45.94 16.74 3.09
#